data_AF-A0A0F9GYH8-F1
#
_entry.id   AF-A0A0F9GYH8-F1
#
_cell.length_a   1.000
_cell.length_b   1.000
_cell.length_c   1.000
_cell.angle_alpha   90.00
_cell.angle_beta   90.00
_cell.angle_gamma   90.00
#
_symmetry.space_group_name_H-M   'P 1'
#
loop_
_entity.id
_entity.type
_entity.pdbx_description
1 polymer ?
#
loop_
_entity_poly.entity_id
_entity_poly.type
_entity_poly.pdbx_seq_one_letter_code
_entity_poly.pdbx_strand_id
1 'polypeptide(L)'
;MKQIKLSHLLLIRKIAWSFHKTTEVDWDELFAQASLFYWLACLEFDPKRKGVKKTTFIYQFIQNELINFLKKEKRHYMINIPLDELTMDVSFFQTPFFELFDALSPDSQLIAEMILSDPVSYAKLPGKMARGLVVKNLKKEKNWTYTKCWDSLNNIKLELMKL
;
A
#
# COMPACT_ATOMS: atom_id res chain seq x y z
N MET A 1 3.81 -17.01 -34.09
CA MET A 1 4.31 -16.47 -32.80
C MET A 1 4.97 -15.11 -33.04
N LYS A 2 4.56 -14.04 -32.35
CA LYS A 2 5.27 -12.75 -32.41
C LYS A 2 6.57 -12.90 -31.58
N GLN A 3 7.73 -12.82 -32.22
CA GLN A 3 9.03 -12.90 -31.55
C GLN A 3 9.21 -11.75 -30.53
N ILE A 4 9.79 -12.07 -29.37
CA ILE A 4 10.21 -11.07 -28.38
C ILE A 4 11.47 -10.39 -28.91
N LYS A 5 11.43 -9.07 -29.11
CA LYS A 5 12.62 -8.29 -29.46
C LYS A 5 13.59 -8.28 -28.27
N LEU A 6 14.90 -8.35 -28.54
CA LEU A 6 15.95 -8.35 -27.52
C LEU A 6 15.84 -7.18 -26.53
N SER A 7 15.46 -5.99 -27.01
CA SER A 7 15.25 -4.81 -26.16
C SER A 7 14.10 -4.97 -25.16
N HIS A 8 13.07 -5.75 -25.49
CA HIS A 8 11.96 -6.03 -24.60
C HIS A 8 12.32 -7.11 -23.58
N LEU A 9 13.17 -8.07 -23.94
CA LEU A 9 13.69 -9.04 -22.99
C LEU A 9 14.51 -8.36 -21.88
N LEU A 10 15.38 -7.41 -22.26
CA LEU A 10 16.15 -6.62 -21.30
C LEU A 10 15.24 -5.77 -20.39
N LEU A 11 14.15 -5.23 -20.94
CA LEU A 11 13.14 -4.52 -20.16
C LEU A 11 12.51 -5.43 -19.09
N ILE A 12 12.06 -6.63 -19.49
CA ILE A 12 11.44 -7.60 -18.57
C ILE A 12 12.43 -7.99 -17.48
N ARG A 13 13.67 -8.35 -17.83
CA ARG A 13 14.73 -8.71 -16.86
C ARG A 13 15.00 -7.59 -15.88
N LYS A 14 15.06 -6.34 -16.35
CA LYS A 14 15.27 -5.16 -15.49
C LYS A 14 14.11 -4.98 -14.50
N ILE A 15 12.87 -5.16 -14.94
CA ILE A 15 11.71 -5.06 -14.05
C ILE A 15 11.74 -6.18 -13.02
N ALA A 16 11.86 -7.45 -13.45
CA ALA A 16 11.90 -8.60 -12.55
C ALA A 16 13.02 -8.47 -11.51
N TRP A 17 14.22 -8.06 -11.92
CA TRP A 17 15.34 -7.82 -11.01
C TRP A 17 15.05 -6.72 -9.99
N SER A 18 14.38 -5.64 -10.40
CA SER A 18 13.99 -4.57 -9.48
C SER A 18 13.01 -5.04 -8.40
N PHE A 19 12.09 -5.95 -8.75
CA PHE A 19 11.14 -6.53 -7.79
C PHE A 19 11.83 -7.56 -6.89
N HIS A 20 12.65 -8.44 -7.46
CA HIS A 20 13.42 -9.43 -6.70
C HIS A 20 14.21 -8.77 -5.56
N LYS A 21 14.88 -7.64 -5.84
CA LYS A 21 15.63 -6.89 -4.82
C LYS A 21 14.79 -6.34 -3.67
N THR A 22 13.51 -6.07 -3.89
CA THR A 22 12.65 -5.42 -2.89
C THR A 22 11.69 -6.39 -2.21
N THR A 23 11.42 -7.54 -2.81
CA THR A 23 10.44 -8.51 -2.32
C THR A 23 11.04 -9.86 -1.96
N GLU A 24 12.30 -10.11 -2.32
CA GLU A 24 13.03 -11.38 -2.09
C GLU A 24 12.40 -12.63 -2.71
N VAL A 25 11.28 -12.48 -3.43
CA VAL A 25 10.68 -13.52 -4.27
C VAL A 25 11.68 -13.96 -5.33
N ASP A 26 11.72 -15.26 -5.63
CA ASP A 26 12.62 -15.85 -6.60
C ASP A 26 12.60 -15.09 -7.94
N TRP A 27 13.80 -14.85 -8.46
CA TRP A 27 13.98 -14.12 -9.69
C TRP A 27 13.37 -14.87 -10.88
N ASP A 28 13.49 -16.20 -10.93
CA ASP A 28 12.95 -17.01 -12.02
C ASP A 28 11.41 -16.94 -12.07
N GLU A 29 10.75 -16.99 -10.91
CA GLU A 29 9.31 -16.82 -10.78
C GLU A 29 8.85 -15.43 -11.26
N LEU A 30 9.51 -14.37 -10.76
CA LEU A 30 9.22 -13.00 -11.18
C LEU A 30 9.47 -12.78 -12.66
N PHE A 31 10.52 -13.40 -13.22
CA PHE A 31 10.86 -13.29 -14.63
C PHE A 31 9.85 -14.02 -15.52
N ALA A 32 9.43 -15.23 -15.14
CA ALA A 32 8.38 -15.97 -15.83
C ALA A 32 7.06 -15.18 -15.84
N GLN A 33 6.66 -14.66 -14.68
CA GLN A 33 5.43 -13.90 -14.53
C GLN A 33 5.46 -12.57 -15.28
N ALA A 34 6.58 -11.84 -15.23
CA ALA A 34 6.77 -10.62 -16.00
C ALA A 34 6.75 -10.87 -17.53
N SER A 35 7.26 -12.03 -17.97
CA SER A 35 7.20 -12.46 -19.38
C SER A 35 5.77 -12.71 -19.84
N LEU A 36 4.94 -13.35 -19.00
CA LEU A 36 3.51 -13.51 -19.26
C LEU A 36 2.79 -12.16 -19.37
N PHE A 37 3.05 -11.24 -18.44
CA PHE A 37 2.44 -9.91 -18.45
C PHE A 37 2.87 -9.06 -19.64
N TYR A 38 4.11 -9.20 -20.11
CA TYR A 38 4.55 -8.58 -21.35
C TYR A 38 3.71 -9.07 -22.55
N TRP A 39 3.42 -10.37 -22.61
CA TRP A 39 2.60 -10.93 -23.69
C TRP A 39 1.17 -10.39 -23.63
N LEU A 40 0.56 -10.34 -22.44
CA LEU A 40 -0.77 -9.74 -22.24
C LEU A 40 -0.78 -8.25 -22.61
N ALA A 41 0.22 -7.49 -22.19
CA ALA A 41 0.35 -6.08 -22.56
C ALA A 41 0.44 -5.88 -24.08
N CYS A 42 1.06 -6.82 -24.81
CA CYS A 42 1.10 -6.76 -26.27
C CYS A 42 -0.26 -7.02 -26.93
N LEU A 43 -1.16 -7.74 -26.25
CA LEU A 43 -2.53 -7.97 -26.72
C LEU A 43 -3.44 -6.79 -26.41
N GLU A 44 -3.30 -6.18 -25.24
CA GLU A 44 -4.14 -5.06 -24.81
C GLU A 44 -3.73 -3.70 -25.38
N PHE A 45 -2.50 -3.57 -25.86
CA PHE A 45 -2.01 -2.28 -26.36
C PHE A 45 -2.78 -1.85 -27.62
N ASP A 46 -3.60 -0.81 -27.48
CA ASP A 46 -4.22 -0.11 -28.60
C ASP A 46 -3.29 1.00 -29.15
N PRO A 47 -2.77 0.86 -30.39
CA PRO A 47 -1.91 1.87 -30.99
C PRO A 47 -2.63 3.19 -31.32
N LYS A 48 -3.97 3.23 -31.34
CA LYS A 48 -4.75 4.45 -31.60
C LYS A 48 -4.88 5.35 -30.36
N ARG A 49 -4.51 4.84 -29.18
CA ARG A 49 -4.53 5.62 -27.94
C ARG A 49 -3.50 6.75 -27.99
N LYS A 50 -3.98 7.98 -28.10
CA LYS A 50 -3.13 9.18 -28.20
C LYS A 50 -2.26 9.34 -26.95
N GLY A 51 -1.00 9.70 -27.16
CA GLY A 51 -0.08 10.14 -26.09
C GLY A 51 0.67 9.04 -25.34
N VAL A 52 0.50 7.75 -25.67
CA VAL A 52 1.17 6.65 -24.95
C VAL A 52 2.10 5.88 -25.88
N LYS A 53 3.41 5.91 -25.59
CA LYS A 53 4.39 5.04 -26.26
C LYS A 53 4.19 3.59 -25.84
N LYS A 54 4.29 2.66 -26.78
CA LYS A 54 4.13 1.21 -26.53
C LYS A 54 5.03 0.69 -25.40
N THR A 55 6.29 1.11 -25.37
CA THR A 55 7.25 0.71 -24.33
C THR A 55 6.84 1.20 -22.94
N THR A 56 6.32 2.43 -22.84
CA THR A 56 5.80 3.01 -21.59
C THR A 56 4.57 2.26 -21.11
N PHE A 57 3.64 1.94 -22.02
CA PHE A 57 2.45 1.14 -21.69
C PHE A 57 2.84 -0.23 -21.14
N ILE A 58 3.70 -0.95 -21.87
CA ILE A 58 4.16 -2.29 -21.48
C ILE A 58 4.87 -2.25 -20.12
N TYR A 59 5.77 -1.29 -19.91
CA TYR A 59 6.47 -1.14 -18.64
C TYR A 59 5.49 -0.95 -17.48
N GLN A 60 4.54 -0.01 -17.62
CA GLN A 60 3.55 0.27 -16.58
C GLN A 60 2.64 -0.93 -16.33
N PHE A 61 2.23 -1.63 -17.39
CA PHE A 61 1.40 -2.83 -17.31
C PHE A 61 2.08 -3.93 -16.50
N ILE A 62 3.32 -4.29 -16.85
CA ILE A 62 4.07 -5.33 -16.16
C ILE A 62 4.27 -4.96 -14.68
N GLN A 63 4.61 -3.71 -14.37
CA GLN A 63 4.78 -3.26 -12.98
C GLN A 63 3.48 -3.41 -12.17
N ASN A 64 2.36 -2.95 -12.72
CA ASN A 64 1.07 -3.03 -12.05
C ASN A 64 0.66 -4.49 -11.80
N GLU A 65 0.84 -5.35 -12.80
CA GLU A 65 0.47 -6.76 -12.69
C GLU A 65 1.39 -7.56 -11.76
N LEU A 66 2.69 -7.24 -11.70
CA LEU A 66 3.59 -7.82 -10.69
C LEU A 66 3.19 -7.39 -9.27
N ILE A 67 2.83 -6.12 -9.07
CA ILE A 67 2.30 -5.67 -7.77
C ILE A 67 1.03 -6.45 -7.41
N ASN A 68 0.13 -6.67 -8.36
CA ASN A 68 -1.10 -7.43 -8.14
C ASN A 68 -0.81 -8.91 -7.84
N PHE A 69 0.12 -9.52 -8.56
CA PHE A 69 0.60 -10.88 -8.32
C PHE A 69 1.14 -11.03 -6.90
N LEU A 70 2.05 -10.16 -6.47
CA LEU A 70 2.64 -10.19 -5.13
C LEU A 70 1.60 -9.97 -4.03
N LYS A 71 0.61 -9.10 -4.26
CA LYS A 71 -0.52 -8.93 -3.32
C LYS A 71 -1.35 -10.20 -3.19
N LYS A 72 -1.52 -10.97 -4.26
CA LYS A 72 -2.24 -12.26 -4.23
C LYS A 72 -1.40 -13.33 -3.54
N GLU A 73 -0.13 -13.47 -3.91
CA GLU A 73 0.85 -14.35 -3.26
C GLU A 73 0.88 -14.13 -1.75
N LYS A 74 1.04 -12.88 -1.28
CA LYS A 74 1.04 -12.57 0.15
C LYS A 74 -0.24 -12.99 0.86
N ARG A 75 -1.41 -12.86 0.21
CA ARG A 75 -2.68 -13.33 0.76
C ARG A 75 -2.72 -14.85 0.84
N HIS A 76 -2.23 -15.56 -0.17
CA HIS A 76 -2.18 -17.01 -0.17
C HIS A 76 -1.20 -17.55 0.87
N TYR A 77 -0.03 -16.94 1.01
CA TYR A 77 0.91 -17.26 2.09
C TYR A 77 0.27 -17.06 3.46
N MET A 78 -0.38 -15.93 3.72
CA MET A 78 -1.06 -15.67 5.00
C MET A 78 -2.20 -16.65 5.33
N ILE A 79 -2.85 -17.24 4.33
CA ILE A 79 -3.93 -18.21 4.52
C ILE A 79 -3.39 -19.63 4.77
N ASN A 80 -2.19 -19.93 4.28
CA ASN A 80 -1.57 -21.26 4.35
C ASN A 80 -0.60 -21.45 5.53
N ILE A 81 -0.41 -20.44 6.39
CA ILE A 81 0.35 -20.61 7.63
C ILE A 81 -0.46 -21.52 8.57
N PRO A 82 0.09 -22.66 9.02
CA PRO A 82 -0.53 -23.46 10.07
C PRO A 82 -0.82 -22.57 11.28
N LEU A 83 -1.99 -22.72 11.91
CA LEU A 83 -2.39 -21.87 13.05
C LEU A 83 -1.34 -21.88 14.18
N ASP A 84 -0.59 -22.97 14.31
CA ASP A 84 0.48 -23.17 15.30
C ASP A 84 1.78 -22.41 14.98
N GLU A 85 2.02 -22.02 13.73
CA GLU A 85 3.14 -21.17 13.31
C GLU A 85 2.76 -19.69 13.27
N LEU A 86 1.49 -19.36 13.56
CA LEU A 86 1.03 -18.01 13.76
C LEU A 86 1.43 -17.50 15.15
N THR A 87 2.72 -17.58 15.49
CA THR A 87 3.29 -16.66 16.47
C THR A 87 3.28 -15.29 15.79
N MET A 88 2.13 -14.62 15.90
CA MET A 88 2.05 -13.20 15.65
C MET A 88 3.18 -12.61 16.48
N ASP A 89 4.21 -12.10 15.81
CA ASP A 89 5.37 -11.52 16.48
C ASP A 89 4.87 -10.26 17.19
N VAL A 90 4.38 -10.43 18.41
CA VAL A 90 3.85 -9.36 19.27
C VAL A 90 4.98 -8.41 19.70
N SER A 91 6.21 -8.68 19.27
CA SER A 91 7.37 -7.79 19.44
C SER A 91 7.26 -6.45 18.70
N PHE A 92 6.25 -6.26 17.82
CA PHE A 92 6.02 -5.01 17.11
C PHE A 92 5.49 -3.84 17.95
N PHE A 93 5.16 -4.05 19.23
CA PHE A 93 4.82 -2.95 20.15
C PHE A 93 5.78 -2.95 21.35
N GLN A 94 7.03 -2.52 21.14
CA GLN A 94 7.94 -2.25 22.26
C GLN A 94 7.49 -1.03 23.07
N THR A 95 6.67 -0.15 22.49
CA THR A 95 6.13 1.02 23.18
C THR A 95 4.72 0.72 23.68
N PRO A 96 4.50 0.68 25.01
CA PRO A 96 3.16 0.59 25.56
C PRO A 96 2.24 1.68 25.01
N PHE A 97 0.97 1.35 24.78
CA PHE A 97 -0.02 2.28 24.23
C PHE A 97 -0.08 3.62 24.98
N PHE A 98 0.10 3.60 26.31
CA PHE A 98 0.07 4.82 27.12
C PHE A 98 1.23 5.77 26.78
N GLU A 99 2.44 5.25 26.52
CA GLU A 99 3.58 6.09 26.15
C GLU A 99 3.38 6.74 24.78
N LEU A 100 2.79 6.00 23.83
CA LEU A 100 2.41 6.54 22.52
C LEU A 100 1.34 7.62 22.67
N PHE A 101 0.32 7.37 23.49
CA PHE A 101 -0.78 8.31 23.69
C PHE A 101 -0.30 9.60 24.38
N ASP A 102 0.60 9.47 25.38
CA ASP A 102 1.19 10.60 26.10
C ASP A 102 2.12 11.45 25.22
N ALA A 103 2.72 10.86 24.18
CA ALA A 103 3.56 11.58 23.22
C ALA A 103 2.76 12.44 22.21
N LEU A 104 1.45 12.19 22.06
CA LEU A 104 0.59 12.95 21.18
C LEU A 104 0.35 14.37 21.71
N SER A 105 0.16 15.34 20.80
CA SER A 105 -0.30 16.66 21.21
C SER A 105 -1.72 16.57 21.83
N PRO A 106 -2.13 17.52 22.71
CA PRO A 106 -3.46 17.49 23.32
C PRO A 106 -4.60 17.42 22.29
N ASP A 107 -4.45 18.12 21.17
CA ASP A 107 -5.41 18.08 20.06
C ASP A 107 -5.44 16.70 19.37
N SER A 108 -4.30 16.03 19.27
CA SER A 108 -4.17 14.68 18.70
C SER A 108 -4.72 13.60 19.64
N GLN A 109 -4.54 13.75 20.95
CA GLN A 109 -5.14 12.88 21.96
C GLN A 109 -6.66 12.92 21.86
N LEU A 110 -7.26 14.11 21.73
CA LEU A 110 -8.71 14.27 21.53
C LEU A 110 -9.22 13.54 20.27
N ILE A 111 -8.44 13.56 19.18
CA ILE A 111 -8.79 12.82 17.97
C ILE A 111 -8.69 11.31 18.21
N ALA A 112 -7.63 10.85 18.88
CA ALA A 112 -7.45 9.44 19.21
C ALA A 112 -8.58 8.94 20.10
N GLU A 113 -8.95 9.67 21.15
CA GLU A 113 -10.10 9.37 22.02
C GLU A 113 -11.41 9.30 21.24
N MET A 114 -11.66 10.27 20.35
CA MET A 114 -12.85 10.29 19.50
C MET A 114 -12.96 9.04 18.62
N ILE A 115 -11.84 8.60 18.04
CA ILE A 115 -11.80 7.40 17.19
C ILE A 115 -11.98 6.14 18.03
N LEU A 116 -11.33 6.07 19.19
CA LEU A 116 -11.37 4.93 20.10
C LEU A 116 -12.73 4.79 20.80
N SER A 117 -13.48 5.88 20.96
CA SER A 117 -14.82 5.88 21.56
C SER A 117 -15.90 5.33 20.61
N ASP A 118 -15.68 5.41 19.30
CA ASP A 118 -16.59 4.85 18.27
C ASP A 118 -15.80 4.13 17.17
N PRO A 119 -15.14 3.00 17.49
CA PRO A 119 -14.26 2.33 16.54
C PRO A 119 -15.04 1.77 15.35
N VAL A 120 -16.34 1.47 15.50
CA VAL A 120 -17.17 0.91 14.44
C VAL A 120 -17.34 1.89 13.28
N SER A 121 -17.53 3.17 13.58
CA SER A 121 -17.72 4.21 12.56
C SER A 121 -16.44 4.54 11.80
N TYR A 122 -15.26 4.41 12.43
CA TYR A 122 -13.99 4.79 11.81
C TYR A 122 -13.21 3.61 11.21
N ALA A 123 -13.17 2.45 11.86
CA ALA A 123 -12.34 1.32 11.44
C ALA A 123 -12.84 0.63 10.16
N LYS A 124 -14.14 0.69 9.89
CA LYS A 124 -14.75 0.09 8.68
C LYS A 124 -14.53 0.92 7.41
N LEU A 125 -14.13 2.18 7.55
CA LEU A 125 -13.99 3.11 6.43
C LEU A 125 -12.59 3.06 5.83
N PRO A 126 -12.44 3.25 4.50
CA PRO A 126 -11.14 3.48 3.89
C PRO A 126 -10.45 4.69 4.56
N GLY A 127 -9.14 4.61 4.80
CA GLY A 127 -8.43 5.63 5.60
C GLY A 127 -8.54 7.08 5.10
N LYS A 128 -8.83 7.30 3.80
CA LYS A 128 -9.15 8.65 3.28
C LYS A 128 -10.52 9.14 3.76
N MET A 129 -11.52 8.27 3.80
CA MET A 129 -12.87 8.59 4.27
C MET A 129 -12.92 8.75 5.79
N ALA A 130 -12.23 7.88 6.54
CA ALA A 130 -12.14 8.00 7.99
C ALA A 130 -11.55 9.37 8.41
N ARG A 131 -10.44 9.79 7.79
CA ARG A 131 -9.87 11.14 8.00
C ARG A 131 -10.84 12.26 7.66
N GLY A 132 -11.56 12.15 6.55
CA GLY A 132 -12.60 13.11 6.17
C GLY A 132 -13.73 13.20 7.19
N LEU A 133 -14.15 12.07 7.77
CA LEU A 133 -15.18 12.01 8.81
C LEU A 133 -14.71 12.67 10.11
N VAL A 134 -13.47 12.39 10.54
CA VAL A 134 -12.85 13.05 11.71
C VAL A 134 -12.86 14.57 11.53
N VAL A 135 -12.37 15.07 10.40
CA VAL A 135 -12.36 16.52 10.11
C VAL A 135 -13.77 17.08 10.15
N LYS A 136 -14.76 16.39 9.57
CA LYS A 136 -16.16 16.83 9.57
C LYS A 136 -16.74 16.92 10.98
N ASN A 137 -16.47 15.94 11.83
CA ASN A 137 -16.98 15.88 13.21
C ASN A 137 -16.32 16.96 14.07
N LEU A 138 -15.00 17.12 14.01
CA LEU A 138 -14.26 18.19 14.71
C LEU A 138 -14.75 19.59 14.33
N LYS A 139 -15.06 19.80 13.04
CA LYS A 139 -15.62 21.08 12.58
C LYS A 139 -17.02 21.32 13.13
N LYS A 140 -17.88 20.29 13.16
CA LYS A 140 -19.27 20.43 13.60
C LYS A 140 -19.38 20.58 15.13
N GLU A 141 -18.60 19.81 15.88
CA GLU A 141 -18.75 19.69 17.34
C GLU A 141 -17.81 20.61 18.12
N LYS A 142 -16.63 20.92 17.58
CA LYS A 142 -15.59 21.71 18.26
C LYS A 142 -15.21 22.99 17.51
N ASN A 143 -15.83 23.27 16.36
CA ASN A 143 -15.57 24.44 15.50
C ASN A 143 -14.08 24.61 15.10
N TRP A 144 -13.38 23.50 14.87
CA TRP A 144 -11.97 23.54 14.49
C TRP A 144 -11.76 24.10 13.08
N THR A 145 -10.61 24.74 12.87
CA THR A 145 -10.16 25.12 11.53
C THR A 145 -9.61 23.91 10.79
N TYR A 146 -9.65 23.93 9.45
CA TYR A 146 -9.09 22.84 8.64
C TYR A 146 -7.61 22.61 8.95
N THR A 147 -6.84 23.68 9.08
CA THR A 147 -5.41 23.63 9.40
C THR A 147 -5.17 22.87 10.70
N LYS A 148 -5.89 23.24 11.77
CA LYS A 148 -5.79 22.57 13.07
C LYS A 148 -6.11 21.07 13.00
N CYS A 149 -7.16 20.69 12.27
CA CYS A 149 -7.50 19.27 12.10
C CYS A 149 -6.41 18.49 11.39
N TRP A 150 -5.84 19.04 10.30
CA TRP A 150 -4.82 18.37 9.52
C TRP A 150 -3.47 18.29 10.24
N ASP A 151 -3.10 19.35 10.97
CA ASP A 151 -1.88 19.37 11.78
C ASP A 151 -1.92 18.30 12.88
N SER A 152 -3.08 18.16 13.54
CA SER A 152 -3.29 17.14 14.58
C SER A 152 -3.27 15.73 14.00
N LEU A 153 -3.95 15.49 12.87
CA LEU A 153 -3.88 14.20 12.18
C LEU A 153 -2.46 13.85 11.70
N ASN A 154 -1.68 14.87 11.31
CA ASN A 154 -0.30 14.68 10.90
C ASN A 154 0.61 14.38 12.09
N ASN A 155 0.37 14.99 13.26
CA ASN A 155 1.09 14.65 14.50
C ASN A 155 0.88 13.18 14.88
N ILE A 156 -0.37 12.69 14.88
CA ILE A 156 -0.66 11.26 15.12
C ILE A 156 0.15 10.37 14.17
N LYS A 157 0.15 10.70 12.88
CA LYS A 157 0.88 9.95 11.86
C LYS A 157 2.39 9.96 12.14
N LEU A 158 2.95 11.10 12.52
CA LEU A 158 4.38 11.24 12.79
C LEU A 158 4.81 10.46 14.03
N GLU A 159 4.03 10.51 15.11
CA GLU A 159 4.34 9.73 16.32
C GLU A 159 4.23 8.22 16.05
N LEU A 160 3.22 7.79 15.28
CA LEU A 160 3.10 6.39 14.85
C LEU A 160 4.23 5.92 13.93
N MET A 161 4.92 6.83 13.24
CA MET A 161 6.05 6.50 12.35
C MET A 161 7.39 6.41 13.09
N LYS A 162 7.45 6.82 14.36
CA LYS A 162 8.64 6.67 15.21
C LYS A 162 8.74 5.29 15.86
N LEU A 163 7.64 4.52 15.80
CA LEU A 163 7.56 3.11 16.17
C LEU A 163 8.03 2.23 15.01
#